data_AF-A0A2A2WAP1-F1
#
_entry.id   AF-A0A2A2WAP1-F1
#
_cell.length_a   1.000
_cell.length_b   1.000
_cell.length_c   1.000
_cell.angle_alpha   90.00
_cell.angle_beta   90.00
_cell.angle_gamma   90.00
#
_symmetry.space_group_name_H-M   'P 1'
#
loop_
_entity.id
_entity.type
_entity.pdbx_description
1 polymer ?
#
loop_
_entity_poly.entity_id
_entity_poly.type
_entity_poly.pdbx_seq_one_letter_code
_entity_poly.pdbx_strand_id
1 'polypeptide(L)'
;MRNILLTPLRLAVGWGISPRILGIIAITMLVLLRLSIGWHFHSEGSEKYRKGDWDAAPFFANAKGPLADEFRKTVWDYDGKVRRDPEFTRWWLEQYRDQAADYYSFGEKELAVANEALEKVLEDHEVLLEDYANDLEEYDLGQLRLEMLKSEDDRVGVESLAGQIETVERENDAKLKPALAAIDELWTGYEGTINSLAAPNQRRASPPLDLVKPRTAVVDTSVINRYVPYFDLAVGWCLLLGLFTPVAALAAAGFLGSVFLSQYPPGTGPTSSNYQLIECMACLVLASTGAGRFAGLDFFIHLFIRRSVAKHAADK
;
A
#
# COMPACT_ATOMS: atom_id res chain seq x y z
N MET A 1 -41.63 43.29 10.45
CA MET A 1 -40.55 43.06 11.44
C MET A 1 -40.32 41.58 11.77
N ARG A 2 -41.34 40.76 12.09
CA ARG A 2 -41.17 39.32 12.43
C ARG A 2 -40.44 38.48 11.37
N ASN A 3 -40.66 38.73 10.08
CA ASN A 3 -39.95 38.02 8.99
C ASN A 3 -38.49 38.44 8.83
N ILE A 4 -38.13 39.67 9.22
CA ILE A 4 -36.75 40.19 9.15
C ILE A 4 -35.93 39.72 10.37
N LEU A 5 -36.56 39.70 11.55
CA LEU A 5 -35.97 39.18 12.79
C LEU A 5 -35.68 37.67 12.74
N LEU A 6 -36.51 36.90 12.03
CA LEU A 6 -36.32 35.46 11.89
C LEU A 6 -35.45 35.05 10.68
N THR A 7 -35.05 35.99 9.81
CA THR A 7 -34.19 35.70 8.65
C THR A 7 -32.86 35.03 9.01
N PRO A 8 -32.09 35.49 10.02
CA PRO A 8 -30.84 34.82 10.40
C PRO A 8 -31.09 33.40 10.90
N LEU A 9 -32.18 33.17 11.66
CA LEU A 9 -32.56 31.84 12.11
C LEU A 9 -32.99 30.94 10.94
N ARG A 10 -33.78 31.49 10.00
CA ARG A 10 -34.23 30.80 8.77
C ARG A 10 -33.06 30.42 7.86
N LEU A 11 -32.09 31.32 7.68
CA LEU A 11 -30.86 31.04 6.94
C LEU A 11 -30.01 30.00 7.67
N ALA A 12 -29.89 30.08 9.00
CA ALA A 12 -29.14 29.12 9.81
C ALA A 12 -29.71 27.69 9.78
N VAL A 13 -31.02 27.53 9.60
CA VAL A 13 -31.67 26.21 9.47
C VAL A 13 -31.99 25.81 8.02
N GLY A 14 -31.55 26.59 7.02
CA GLY A 14 -31.83 26.33 5.60
C GLY A 14 -33.29 26.50 5.18
N TRP A 15 -34.13 27.09 6.03
CA TRP A 15 -35.56 27.27 5.80
C TRP A 15 -35.81 28.39 4.77
N GLY A 16 -36.43 28.05 3.65
CA GLY A 16 -36.84 29.01 2.61
C GLY A 16 -36.05 28.94 1.30
N ILE A 17 -35.06 28.04 1.20
CA ILE A 17 -34.41 27.73 -0.08
C ILE A 17 -35.31 26.75 -0.85
N SER A 18 -35.58 27.04 -2.12
CA SER A 18 -36.41 26.14 -2.93
C SER A 18 -35.73 24.76 -3.08
N PRO A 19 -36.49 23.65 -3.07
CA PRO A 19 -35.92 22.31 -3.26
C PRO A 19 -35.08 22.15 -4.53
N ARG A 20 -35.41 22.92 -5.58
CA ARG A 20 -34.64 22.94 -6.84
C ARG A 20 -33.24 23.53 -6.66
N ILE A 21 -33.13 24.65 -5.93
CA ILE A 21 -31.85 25.29 -5.64
C ILE A 21 -31.00 24.38 -4.76
N LEU A 22 -31.60 23.74 -3.75
CA LEU A 22 -30.91 22.75 -2.91
C LEU A 22 -30.35 21.59 -3.75
N GLY A 23 -31.14 21.08 -4.70
CA GLY A 23 -30.68 20.03 -5.62
C GLY A 23 -29.49 20.46 -6.49
N ILE A 24 -29.51 21.68 -7.03
CA ILE A 24 -28.39 22.21 -7.83
C ILE A 24 -27.12 22.37 -6.98
N ILE A 25 -27.27 22.89 -5.75
CA ILE A 25 -26.14 23.03 -4.82
C ILE A 25 -25.58 21.66 -4.46
N ALA A 26 -26.44 20.69 -4.14
CA ALA A 26 -26.02 19.33 -3.81
C ALA A 26 -25.27 18.67 -4.97
N ILE A 27 -25.78 18.76 -6.20
CA ILE A 27 -25.09 18.24 -7.39
C ILE A 27 -23.74 18.92 -7.58
N THR A 28 -23.68 20.25 -7.46
CA THR A 28 -22.42 21.00 -7.54
C THR A 28 -21.42 20.52 -6.49
N MET A 29 -21.85 20.32 -5.24
CA MET A 29 -20.99 19.82 -4.17
C MET A 29 -20.53 18.39 -4.40
N LEU A 30 -21.37 17.52 -4.98
CA LEU A 30 -20.97 16.17 -5.38
C LEU A 30 -19.91 16.19 -6.48
N VAL A 31 -20.03 17.09 -7.46
CA VAL A 31 -19.01 17.25 -8.51
C VAL A 31 -17.71 17.76 -7.91
N LEU A 32 -17.75 18.77 -7.03
CA LEU A 32 -16.56 19.29 -6.36
C LEU A 32 -15.89 18.22 -5.49
N LEU A 33 -16.67 17.47 -4.70
CA LEU A 33 -16.16 16.36 -3.89
C LEU A 33 -15.47 15.30 -4.76
N ARG A 34 -16.09 14.93 -5.89
CA ARG A 34 -15.51 13.99 -6.87
C ARG A 34 -14.17 14.48 -7.40
N LEU A 35 -14.10 15.75 -7.80
CA LEU A 35 -12.86 16.35 -8.32
C LEU A 35 -11.78 16.46 -7.25
N SER A 36 -12.14 16.83 -6.01
CA SER A 36 -11.20 16.93 -4.90
C SER A 36 -10.59 15.58 -4.52
N ILE A 37 -11.42 14.53 -4.37
CA ILE A 37 -10.93 13.17 -4.08
C ILE A 37 -10.13 12.63 -5.26
N GLY A 38 -10.62 12.83 -6.49
CA GLY A 38 -9.89 12.41 -7.69
C GLY A 38 -8.52 13.07 -7.81
N TRP A 39 -8.43 14.36 -7.49
CA TRP A 39 -7.16 15.08 -7.47
C TRP A 39 -6.22 14.55 -6.39
N HIS A 40 -6.73 14.29 -5.19
CA HIS A 40 -5.95 13.73 -4.08
C HIS A 40 -5.30 12.40 -4.47
N PHE A 41 -6.10 11.41 -4.90
CA PHE A 41 -5.58 10.11 -5.36
C PHE A 41 -4.61 10.24 -6.54
N HIS A 42 -4.90 11.11 -7.51
CA HIS A 42 -3.99 11.34 -8.64
C HIS A 42 -2.64 11.91 -8.18
N SER A 43 -2.66 12.90 -7.29
CA SER A 43 -1.43 13.52 -6.76
C SER A 43 -0.60 12.54 -5.95
N GLU A 44 -1.25 11.74 -5.10
CA GLU A 44 -0.65 10.68 -4.32
C GLU A 44 -0.01 9.60 -5.21
N GLY A 45 -0.74 9.08 -6.20
CA GLY A 45 -0.22 8.09 -7.13
C GLY A 45 0.93 8.63 -7.98
N SER A 46 0.85 9.90 -8.41
CA SER A 46 1.92 10.56 -9.18
C SER A 46 3.21 10.67 -8.36
N GLU A 47 3.09 11.04 -7.08
CA GLU A 47 4.24 11.17 -6.19
C GLU A 47 4.88 9.82 -5.90
N LYS A 48 4.07 8.78 -5.63
CA LYS A 48 4.56 7.42 -5.43
C LYS A 48 5.28 6.88 -6.66
N TYR A 49 4.70 7.09 -7.85
CA TYR A 49 5.31 6.69 -9.12
C TYR A 49 6.64 7.42 -9.37
N ARG A 50 6.70 8.72 -9.10
CA ARG A 50 7.91 9.54 -9.32
C ARG A 50 9.04 9.18 -8.36
N LYS A 51 8.72 8.85 -7.11
CA LYS A 51 9.69 8.46 -6.10
C LYS A 51 10.36 7.12 -6.44
N GLY A 52 9.59 6.15 -6.97
CA GLY A 52 10.11 4.84 -7.39
C GLY A 52 10.47 3.89 -6.24
N ASP A 53 10.64 4.40 -5.03
CA ASP A 53 11.03 3.68 -3.81
C ASP A 53 9.90 3.63 -2.76
N TRP A 54 8.65 3.85 -3.16
CA TRP A 54 7.52 3.84 -2.22
C TRP A 54 7.32 2.44 -1.60
N ASP A 55 7.23 2.40 -0.27
CA ASP A 55 7.03 1.17 0.48
C ASP A 55 5.79 1.22 1.38
N ALA A 56 4.93 0.22 1.22
CA ALA A 56 3.74 0.01 2.02
C ALA A 56 4.04 -0.68 3.37
N ALA A 57 5.20 -1.32 3.53
CA ALA A 57 5.53 -2.11 4.71
C ALA A 57 5.33 -1.37 6.04
N PRO A 58 5.71 -0.08 6.19
CA PRO A 58 5.46 0.64 7.44
C PRO A 58 3.98 0.75 7.82
N PHE A 59 3.05 0.78 6.85
CA PHE A 59 1.62 0.87 7.15
C PHE A 59 1.07 -0.44 7.73
N PHE A 60 1.60 -1.58 7.27
CA PHE A 60 1.19 -2.90 7.72
C PHE A 60 1.95 -3.36 8.97
N ALA A 61 3.25 -3.07 9.05
CA ALA A 61 4.09 -3.42 10.21
C ALA A 61 3.61 -2.72 11.48
N ASN A 62 3.19 -1.46 11.38
CA ASN A 62 2.68 -0.69 12.51
C ASN A 62 1.16 -0.88 12.73
N ALA A 63 0.56 -1.94 12.17
CA ALA A 63 -0.85 -2.22 12.40
C ALA A 63 -1.13 -2.49 13.89
N LYS A 64 -2.30 -2.05 14.36
CA LYS A 64 -2.75 -2.15 15.75
C LYS A 64 -4.19 -2.67 15.81
N GLY A 65 -4.55 -3.22 16.96
CA GLY A 65 -5.89 -3.71 17.24
C GLY A 65 -6.11 -5.18 16.87
N PRO A 66 -7.38 -5.63 16.84
CA PRO A 66 -7.71 -7.05 16.76
C PRO A 66 -7.33 -7.72 15.43
N LEU A 67 -7.08 -6.94 14.38
CA LEU A 67 -6.66 -7.44 13.06
C LEU A 67 -5.17 -7.21 12.78
N ALA A 68 -4.40 -6.73 13.77
CA ALA A 68 -3.00 -6.35 13.59
C ALA A 68 -2.15 -7.49 13.00
N ASP A 69 -2.31 -8.71 13.50
CA ASP A 69 -1.56 -9.88 13.03
C ASP A 69 -1.81 -10.16 11.54
N GLU A 70 -3.05 -10.05 11.07
CA GLU A 70 -3.39 -10.28 9.67
C GLU A 70 -2.79 -9.21 8.75
N PHE A 71 -2.81 -7.94 9.19
CA PHE A 71 -2.16 -6.87 8.45
C PHE A 71 -0.63 -7.04 8.43
N ARG A 72 -0.01 -7.37 9.56
CA ARG A 72 1.45 -7.56 9.66
C ARG A 72 1.95 -8.72 8.82
N LYS A 73 1.19 -9.82 8.71
CA LYS A 73 1.50 -10.93 7.79
C LYS A 73 1.54 -10.53 6.31
N THR A 74 0.96 -9.38 5.96
CA THR A 74 1.04 -8.82 4.59
C THR A 74 2.42 -8.20 4.32
N VAL A 75 3.18 -7.84 5.36
CA VAL A 75 4.56 -7.37 5.20
C VAL A 75 5.39 -8.51 4.61
N TRP A 76 6.07 -8.21 3.51
CA TRP A 76 6.98 -9.15 2.88
C TRP A 76 8.06 -9.57 3.88
N ASP A 77 8.20 -10.89 4.04
CA ASP A 77 9.20 -11.51 4.92
C ASP A 77 9.14 -10.95 6.34
N TYR A 78 7.91 -10.82 6.88
CA TYR A 78 7.64 -10.27 8.22
C TYR A 78 8.44 -10.96 9.33
N ASP A 79 8.63 -12.28 9.23
CA ASP A 79 9.37 -13.10 10.19
C ASP A 79 10.83 -13.31 9.81
N GLY A 80 11.29 -12.68 8.72
CA GLY A 80 12.65 -12.75 8.24
C GLY A 80 13.08 -14.12 7.73
N LYS A 81 12.20 -15.12 7.62
CA LYS A 81 12.60 -16.49 7.29
C LYS A 81 13.26 -16.60 5.93
N VAL A 82 12.82 -15.79 4.97
CA VAL A 82 13.31 -15.83 3.60
C VAL A 82 14.69 -15.23 3.50
N ARG A 83 14.91 -14.07 4.14
CA ARG A 83 16.25 -13.46 4.20
C ARG A 83 17.23 -14.25 5.06
N ARG A 84 16.75 -14.97 6.08
CA ARG A 84 17.59 -15.78 6.99
C ARG A 84 17.93 -17.17 6.44
N ASP A 85 17.37 -17.56 5.30
CA ASP A 85 17.61 -18.87 4.68
C ASP A 85 18.78 -18.78 3.67
N PRO A 86 19.95 -19.38 3.97
CA PRO A 86 21.11 -19.31 3.07
C PRO A 86 20.87 -19.99 1.73
N GLU A 87 20.08 -21.07 1.69
CA GLU A 87 19.79 -21.79 0.44
C GLU A 87 18.90 -20.93 -0.46
N PHE A 88 17.88 -20.30 0.13
CA PHE A 88 17.03 -19.35 -0.59
C PHE A 88 17.81 -18.14 -1.09
N THR A 89 18.61 -17.51 -0.22
CA THR A 89 19.43 -16.34 -0.58
C THR A 89 20.37 -16.67 -1.73
N ARG A 90 21.06 -17.82 -1.67
CA ARG A 90 21.89 -18.33 -2.78
C ARG A 90 21.11 -18.40 -4.08
N TRP A 91 20.01 -19.15 -4.07
CA TRP A 91 19.19 -19.33 -5.27
C TRP A 91 18.72 -17.98 -5.82
N TRP A 92 18.27 -17.06 -4.97
CA TRP A 92 17.75 -15.76 -5.40
C TRP A 92 18.82 -14.87 -6.03
N LEU A 93 19.99 -14.75 -5.39
CA LEU A 93 21.09 -13.94 -5.90
C LEU A 93 21.68 -14.54 -7.18
N GLU A 94 21.71 -15.88 -7.31
CA GLU A 94 22.05 -16.56 -8.57
C GLU A 94 21.09 -16.19 -9.70
N GLN A 95 19.78 -16.20 -9.46
CA GLN A 95 18.80 -15.79 -10.48
C GLN A 95 18.99 -14.34 -10.90
N TYR A 96 19.28 -13.44 -9.96
CA TYR A 96 19.55 -12.04 -10.28
C TYR A 96 20.82 -11.86 -11.11
N ARG A 97 21.92 -12.55 -10.75
CA ARG A 97 23.16 -12.59 -11.54
C ARG A 97 22.89 -13.00 -12.99
N ASP A 98 22.14 -14.08 -13.18
CA ASP A 98 21.85 -14.63 -14.51
C ASP A 98 20.98 -13.68 -15.32
N GLN A 99 19.97 -13.06 -14.70
CA GLN A 99 19.17 -12.01 -15.32
C GLN A 99 20.02 -10.80 -15.74
N ALA A 100 20.96 -10.37 -14.89
CA ALA A 100 21.87 -9.27 -15.20
C ALA A 100 22.81 -9.64 -16.36
N ALA A 101 23.32 -10.87 -16.38
CA ALA A 101 24.17 -11.37 -17.45
C ALA A 101 23.45 -11.36 -18.80
N ASP A 102 22.17 -11.75 -18.84
CA ASP A 102 21.35 -11.68 -20.05
C ASP A 102 21.01 -10.22 -20.42
N TYR A 103 20.56 -9.43 -19.45
CA TYR A 103 20.13 -8.04 -19.65
C TYR A 103 21.26 -7.14 -20.16
N TYR A 104 22.47 -7.31 -19.63
CA TYR A 104 23.66 -6.58 -20.03
C TYR A 104 24.57 -7.35 -21.00
N SER A 105 24.19 -8.56 -21.42
CA SER A 105 25.00 -9.39 -22.32
C SER A 105 26.46 -9.52 -21.86
N PHE A 106 26.66 -9.95 -20.62
CA PHE A 106 27.99 -10.10 -20.02
C PHE A 106 28.88 -11.04 -20.84
N GLY A 107 30.15 -10.66 -21.02
CA GLY A 107 31.17 -11.53 -21.58
C GLY A 107 31.78 -12.43 -20.52
N GLU A 108 32.75 -13.27 -20.92
CA GLU A 108 33.42 -14.21 -20.01
C GLU A 108 34.08 -13.53 -18.81
N LYS A 109 34.62 -12.32 -19.00
CA LYS A 109 35.28 -11.56 -17.93
C LYS A 109 34.27 -11.02 -16.93
N GLU A 110 33.19 -10.42 -17.40
CA GLU A 110 32.13 -9.88 -16.55
C GLU A 110 31.43 -11.00 -15.79
N LEU A 111 31.19 -12.15 -16.43
CA LEU A 111 30.65 -13.35 -15.78
C LEU A 111 31.57 -13.89 -14.67
N ALA A 112 32.88 -13.93 -14.90
CA ALA A 112 33.82 -14.36 -13.87
C ALA A 112 33.78 -13.44 -12.63
N VAL A 113 33.76 -12.11 -12.85
CA VAL A 113 33.65 -11.13 -11.74
C VAL A 113 32.30 -11.21 -11.05
N ALA A 114 31.21 -11.43 -11.80
CA ALA A 114 29.87 -11.59 -11.24
C ALA A 114 29.75 -12.85 -10.36
N ASN A 115 30.44 -13.95 -10.74
CA ASN A 115 30.52 -15.17 -9.93
C ASN A 115 31.34 -14.96 -8.66
N GLU A 116 32.48 -14.28 -8.73
CA GLU A 116 33.27 -13.93 -7.55
C GLU A 116 32.47 -13.03 -6.59
N ALA A 117 31.75 -12.05 -7.12
CA ALA A 117 30.86 -11.20 -6.32
C ALA A 117 29.72 -11.99 -5.66
N LEU A 118 29.18 -12.99 -6.35
CA LEU A 118 28.16 -13.89 -5.79
C LEU A 118 28.72 -14.75 -4.66
N GLU A 119 29.89 -15.38 -4.85
CA GLU A 119 30.50 -16.18 -3.80
C GLU A 119 30.79 -15.33 -2.55
N LYS A 120 31.34 -14.14 -2.77
CA LYS A 120 31.63 -13.20 -1.68
C LYS A 120 30.39 -12.75 -0.91
N VAL A 121 29.32 -12.34 -1.59
CA VAL A 121 28.10 -11.89 -0.90
C VAL A 121 27.46 -13.03 -0.09
N LEU A 122 27.60 -14.29 -0.52
CA LEU A 122 27.09 -15.44 0.21
C LEU A 122 27.94 -15.76 1.44
N GLU A 123 29.26 -15.65 1.35
CA GLU A 123 30.15 -15.74 2.53
C GLU A 123 29.84 -14.62 3.54
N ASP A 124 29.76 -13.37 3.07
CA ASP A 124 29.40 -12.21 3.90
C ASP A 124 27.99 -12.39 4.53
N HIS A 125 27.06 -13.05 3.82
CA HIS A 125 25.73 -13.36 4.35
C HIS A 125 25.77 -14.39 5.48
N GLU A 126 26.55 -15.46 5.33
CA GLU A 126 26.74 -16.48 6.37
C GLU A 126 27.38 -15.87 7.63
N VAL A 127 28.44 -15.07 7.47
CA VAL A 127 29.08 -14.33 8.57
C VAL A 127 28.08 -13.41 9.27
N LEU A 128 27.23 -12.71 8.50
CA LEU A 128 26.21 -11.84 9.07
C LEU A 128 25.18 -12.61 9.90
N LEU A 129 24.77 -13.80 9.46
CA LEU A 129 23.86 -14.65 10.24
C LEU A 129 24.52 -15.16 11.52
N GLU A 130 25.82 -15.44 11.50
CA GLU A 130 26.60 -15.79 12.70
C GLU A 130 26.69 -14.62 13.68
N ASP A 131 26.96 -13.41 13.20
CA ASP A 131 27.05 -12.19 14.02
C ASP A 131 25.73 -11.89 14.76
N TYR A 132 24.59 -12.16 14.12
CA TYR A 132 23.26 -11.97 14.70
C TYR A 132 22.65 -13.23 15.32
N ALA A 133 23.38 -14.36 15.38
CA ALA A 133 22.81 -15.65 15.78
C ALA A 133 22.08 -15.61 17.13
N ASN A 134 22.67 -14.96 18.14
CA ASN A 134 22.05 -14.83 19.46
C ASN A 134 20.76 -14.01 19.42
N ASP A 135 20.74 -12.89 18.70
CA ASP A 135 19.55 -12.04 18.59
C ASP A 135 18.43 -12.75 17.82
N LEU A 136 18.77 -13.53 16.80
CA LEU A 136 17.82 -14.32 16.02
C LEU A 136 17.25 -15.48 16.83
N GLU A 137 18.06 -16.16 17.65
CA GLU A 137 17.59 -17.19 18.57
C GLU A 137 16.65 -16.60 19.63
N GLU A 138 17.00 -15.45 20.22
CA GLU A 138 16.13 -14.74 21.16
C GLU A 138 14.80 -14.31 20.50
N TYR A 139 14.84 -13.87 19.24
CA TYR A 139 13.65 -13.56 18.47
C TYR A 139 12.75 -14.79 18.29
N ASP A 140 13.30 -15.94 17.88
CA ASP A 140 12.52 -17.15 17.65
C ASP A 140 11.89 -17.69 18.96
N LEU A 141 12.63 -17.62 20.08
CA LEU A 141 12.08 -17.88 21.42
C LEU A 141 10.98 -16.88 21.81
N GLY A 142 11.17 -15.61 21.46
CA GLY A 142 10.17 -14.56 21.65
C GLY A 142 8.89 -14.79 20.86
N GLN A 143 8.96 -15.36 19.66
CA GLN A 143 7.78 -15.75 18.87
C GLN A 143 6.99 -16.87 19.56
N LEU A 144 7.67 -17.91 20.06
CA LEU A 144 7.03 -18.98 20.83
C LEU A 144 6.32 -18.42 22.08
N ARG A 145 6.95 -17.45 22.76
CA ARG A 145 6.35 -16.77 23.91
C ARG A 145 5.09 -15.99 23.51
N LEU A 146 5.08 -15.30 22.37
CA LEU A 146 3.90 -14.61 21.86
C LEU A 146 2.76 -15.59 21.55
N GLU A 147 3.07 -16.72 20.91
CA GLU A 147 2.08 -17.76 20.63
C GLU A 147 1.46 -18.30 21.92
N MET A 148 2.27 -18.57 22.94
CA MET A 148 1.79 -19.00 24.26
C MET A 148 0.87 -17.95 24.89
N LEU A 149 1.30 -16.68 24.95
CA LEU A 149 0.51 -15.58 25.51
C LEU A 149 -0.84 -15.40 24.78
N LYS A 150 -0.85 -15.55 23.45
CA LYS A 150 -2.06 -15.46 22.62
C LYS A 150 -2.96 -16.71 22.76
N SER A 151 -2.39 -17.88 23.09
CA SER A 151 -3.17 -19.11 23.30
C SER A 151 -3.85 -19.19 24.67
N GLU A 152 -3.36 -18.45 25.66
CA GLU A 152 -3.95 -18.36 27.01
C GLU A 152 -5.18 -17.41 27.07
N ASP A 153 -5.59 -16.86 25.92
CA ASP A 153 -6.65 -15.86 25.71
C ASP A 153 -8.09 -16.34 26.04
N ASP A 154 -8.26 -17.57 26.55
CA ASP A 154 -9.49 -17.98 27.24
C ASP A 154 -9.70 -17.22 28.57
N ARG A 155 -8.74 -16.38 29.00
CA ARG A 155 -8.80 -15.58 30.24
C ARG A 155 -8.84 -14.07 29.97
N VAL A 156 -9.97 -13.60 29.43
CA VAL A 156 -10.61 -12.29 29.69
C VAL A 156 -9.67 -11.07 29.78
N GLY A 157 -9.47 -10.35 28.67
CA GLY A 157 -9.62 -8.89 28.59
C GLY A 157 -8.92 -8.00 29.63
N VAL A 158 -7.66 -8.27 29.99
CA VAL A 158 -6.88 -7.37 30.86
C VAL A 158 -5.98 -6.48 29.99
N GLU A 159 -6.12 -5.16 30.09
CA GLU A 159 -5.24 -4.15 29.47
C GLU A 159 -3.74 -4.44 29.73
N SER A 160 -3.43 -5.05 30.88
CA SER A 160 -2.10 -5.53 31.23
C SER A 160 -1.56 -6.63 30.30
N LEU A 161 -2.39 -7.54 29.78
CA LEU A 161 -1.95 -8.59 28.85
C LEU A 161 -1.64 -8.00 27.47
N ALA A 162 -2.47 -7.07 27.00
CA ALA A 162 -2.22 -6.34 25.76
C ALA A 162 -0.89 -5.56 25.82
N GLY A 163 -0.61 -4.89 26.94
CA GLY A 163 0.68 -4.21 27.15
C GLY A 163 1.88 -5.17 27.23
N GLN A 164 1.70 -6.39 27.75
CA GLN A 164 2.75 -7.42 27.74
C GLN A 164 3.03 -7.91 26.31
N ILE A 165 2.00 -8.19 25.51
CA ILE A 165 2.15 -8.57 24.10
C ILE A 165 2.88 -7.48 23.33
N GLU A 166 2.47 -6.22 23.45
CA GLU A 166 3.13 -5.09 22.77
C GLU A 166 4.60 -4.94 23.20
N THR A 167 4.91 -5.21 24.46
CA THR A 167 6.29 -5.17 24.96
C THR A 167 7.15 -6.26 24.32
N VAL A 168 6.67 -7.51 24.29
CA VAL A 168 7.39 -8.64 23.67
C VAL A 168 7.52 -8.42 22.16
N GLU A 169 6.49 -7.93 21.48
CA GLU A 169 6.56 -7.59 20.05
C GLU A 169 7.64 -6.54 19.77
N ARG A 170 7.72 -5.49 20.59
CA ARG A 170 8.75 -4.45 20.45
C ARG A 170 10.15 -4.99 20.71
N GLU A 171 10.32 -5.90 21.67
CA GLU A 171 11.60 -6.56 21.95
C GLU A 171 12.01 -7.46 20.77
N ASN A 172 11.10 -8.27 20.25
CA ASN A 172 11.32 -9.11 19.07
C ASN A 172 11.70 -8.26 17.85
N ASP A 173 10.99 -7.15 17.61
CA ASP A 173 11.29 -6.22 16.53
C ASP A 173 12.70 -5.61 16.66
N ALA A 174 13.11 -5.29 17.89
CA ALA A 174 14.43 -4.74 18.16
C ALA A 174 15.58 -5.74 17.91
N LYS A 175 15.26 -7.04 17.95
CA LYS A 175 16.20 -8.14 17.67
C LYS A 175 16.27 -8.47 16.18
N LEU A 176 15.11 -8.57 15.52
CA LEU A 176 15.03 -8.97 14.12
C LEU A 176 15.42 -7.85 13.14
N LYS A 177 14.91 -6.62 13.33
CA LYS A 177 15.04 -5.55 12.32
C LYS A 177 16.49 -5.18 12.00
N PRO A 178 17.44 -5.08 12.97
CA PRO A 178 18.84 -4.80 12.65
C PRO A 178 19.47 -5.86 11.74
N ALA A 179 19.21 -7.15 12.00
CA ALA A 179 19.70 -8.25 11.17
C ALA A 179 19.16 -8.16 9.74
N LEU A 180 17.84 -7.96 9.58
CA LEU A 180 17.23 -7.83 8.24
C LEU A 180 17.71 -6.58 7.50
N ALA A 181 17.93 -5.47 8.21
CA ALA A 181 18.45 -4.24 7.61
C ALA A 181 19.90 -4.43 7.11
N ALA A 182 20.73 -5.15 7.85
CA ALA A 182 22.09 -5.47 7.42
C ALA A 182 22.10 -6.42 6.22
N ILE A 183 21.16 -7.39 6.15
CA ILE A 183 20.98 -8.24 4.96
C ILE A 183 20.52 -7.40 3.75
N ASP A 184 19.56 -6.49 3.94
CA ASP A 184 19.10 -5.59 2.87
C ASP A 184 20.25 -4.67 2.37
N GLU A 185 21.13 -4.19 3.25
CA GLU A 185 22.32 -3.42 2.87
C GLU A 185 23.32 -4.28 2.06
N LEU A 186 23.55 -5.52 2.49
CA LEU A 186 24.40 -6.48 1.77
C LEU A 186 23.87 -6.74 0.35
N TRP A 187 22.56 -6.99 0.22
CA TRP A 187 21.90 -7.19 -1.06
C TRP A 187 21.97 -5.95 -1.96
N THR A 188 21.79 -4.75 -1.38
CA THR A 188 21.92 -3.48 -2.12
C THR A 188 23.36 -3.28 -2.64
N GLY A 189 24.36 -3.63 -1.83
CA GLY A 189 25.77 -3.59 -2.22
C GLY A 189 26.08 -4.56 -3.37
N TYR A 190 25.51 -5.76 -3.33
CA TYR A 190 25.61 -6.75 -4.40
C TYR A 190 24.93 -6.28 -5.69
N GLU A 191 23.70 -5.76 -5.60
CA GLU A 191 22.96 -5.17 -6.73
C GLU A 191 23.80 -4.09 -7.43
N GLY A 192 24.35 -3.15 -6.65
CA GLY A 192 25.22 -2.09 -7.16
C GLY A 192 26.49 -2.64 -7.82
N THR A 193 27.10 -3.68 -7.24
CA THR A 193 28.29 -4.34 -7.81
C THR A 193 27.99 -4.94 -9.17
N ILE A 194 26.92 -5.74 -9.29
CA ILE A 194 26.52 -6.38 -10.55
C ILE A 194 26.16 -5.32 -11.62
N ASN A 195 25.36 -4.31 -11.27
CA ASN A 195 25.01 -3.23 -12.20
C ASN A 195 26.23 -2.41 -12.66
N SER A 196 27.30 -2.34 -11.85
CA SER A 196 28.53 -1.63 -12.21
C SER A 196 29.34 -2.32 -13.32
N LEU A 197 29.16 -3.65 -13.48
CA LEU A 197 29.83 -4.45 -14.50
C LEU A 197 29.33 -4.14 -15.92
N ALA A 198 28.13 -3.57 -16.04
CA ALA A 198 27.56 -3.19 -17.32
C ALA A 198 28.43 -2.18 -18.07
N ALA A 199 28.56 -2.37 -19.38
CA ALA A 199 29.38 -1.50 -20.21
C ALA A 199 28.83 -0.05 -20.19
N PRO A 200 29.69 0.99 -20.30
CA PRO A 200 29.25 2.38 -20.16
C PRO A 200 28.16 2.81 -21.15
N ASN A 201 28.13 2.21 -22.34
CA ASN A 201 27.08 2.44 -23.34
C ASN A 201 25.72 1.84 -22.91
N GLN A 202 25.71 0.68 -22.24
CA GLN A 202 24.50 0.02 -21.76
C GLN A 202 23.90 0.77 -20.57
N ARG A 203 24.74 1.19 -19.62
CA ARG A 203 24.30 2.02 -18.47
C ARG A 203 23.69 3.37 -18.86
N ARG A 204 24.02 3.88 -20.05
CA ARG A 204 23.43 5.12 -20.59
C ARG A 204 22.13 4.88 -21.37
N ALA A 205 21.98 3.69 -21.95
CA ALA A 205 20.86 3.34 -22.81
C ALA A 205 19.68 2.76 -22.03
N SER A 206 19.96 2.07 -20.92
CA SER A 206 18.97 1.32 -20.14
C SER A 206 19.06 1.68 -18.65
N PRO A 207 17.93 1.67 -17.92
CA PRO A 207 17.95 1.81 -16.47
C PRO A 207 18.73 0.65 -15.81
N PRO A 208 19.26 0.87 -14.59
CA PRO A 208 19.78 -0.21 -13.74
C PRO A 208 18.77 -1.34 -13.59
N LEU A 209 19.26 -2.57 -13.47
CA LEU A 209 18.40 -3.71 -13.13
C LEU A 209 18.19 -3.71 -11.62
N ASP A 210 16.94 -3.63 -11.16
CA ASP A 210 16.63 -3.62 -9.74
C ASP A 210 16.57 -5.05 -9.17
N LEU A 211 17.13 -5.28 -7.99
CA LEU A 211 16.95 -6.53 -7.25
C LEU A 211 15.57 -6.52 -6.58
N VAL A 212 14.55 -6.94 -7.32
CA VAL A 212 13.16 -6.96 -6.82
C VAL A 212 13.01 -7.97 -5.69
N LYS A 213 12.24 -7.64 -4.65
CA LYS A 213 11.92 -8.60 -3.58
C LYS A 213 11.10 -9.78 -4.13
N PRO A 214 11.48 -11.05 -3.89
CA PRO A 214 10.74 -12.20 -4.39
C PRO A 214 9.38 -12.32 -3.70
N ARG A 215 8.36 -12.75 -4.42
CA ARG A 215 7.01 -12.90 -3.86
C ARG A 215 6.96 -14.07 -2.87
N THR A 216 6.45 -13.84 -1.66
CA THR A 216 6.34 -14.87 -0.60
C THR A 216 4.90 -15.29 -0.34
N ALA A 217 3.93 -14.42 -0.64
CA ALA A 217 2.52 -14.72 -0.51
C ALA A 217 1.71 -14.31 -1.75
N VAL A 218 0.44 -14.71 -1.79
CA VAL A 218 -0.45 -14.27 -2.89
C VAL A 218 -0.58 -12.75 -2.90
N VAL A 219 -0.66 -12.12 -1.73
CA VAL A 219 -0.63 -10.67 -1.58
C VAL A 219 0.30 -10.34 -0.43
N ASP A 220 1.41 -9.70 -0.73
CA ASP A 220 2.38 -9.16 0.22
C ASP A 220 2.81 -7.74 -0.21
N THR A 221 3.63 -7.07 0.59
CA THR A 221 4.10 -5.72 0.26
C THR A 221 4.95 -5.66 -1.02
N SER A 222 5.60 -6.75 -1.45
CA SER A 222 6.31 -6.78 -2.75
C SER A 222 5.35 -6.58 -3.92
N VAL A 223 4.14 -7.15 -3.82
CA VAL A 223 3.06 -6.98 -4.79
C VAL A 223 2.40 -5.62 -4.63
N ILE A 224 2.08 -5.21 -3.41
CA ILE A 224 1.38 -3.96 -3.11
C ILE A 224 2.19 -2.75 -3.58
N ASN A 225 3.50 -2.71 -3.31
CA ASN A 225 4.40 -1.62 -3.69
C ASN A 225 4.40 -1.40 -5.20
N ARG A 226 4.32 -2.48 -5.98
CA ARG A 226 4.26 -2.41 -7.44
C ARG A 226 2.94 -1.86 -7.97
N TYR A 227 1.80 -2.16 -7.32
CA TYR A 227 0.47 -1.85 -7.89
C TYR A 227 -0.20 -0.60 -7.31
N VAL A 228 0.03 -0.26 -6.05
CA VAL A 228 -0.65 0.89 -5.40
C VAL A 228 -0.43 2.22 -6.13
N PRO A 229 0.78 2.57 -6.62
CA PRO A 229 0.95 3.83 -7.36
C PRO A 229 0.05 3.90 -8.61
N TYR A 230 -0.07 2.80 -9.35
CA TYR A 230 -0.94 2.73 -10.54
C TYR A 230 -2.42 2.69 -10.17
N PHE A 231 -2.77 2.02 -9.08
CA PHE A 231 -4.12 2.02 -8.53
C PHE A 231 -4.58 3.44 -8.19
N ASP A 232 -3.77 4.18 -7.44
CA ASP A 232 -4.05 5.57 -7.05
C ASP A 232 -4.22 6.47 -8.28
N LEU A 233 -3.33 6.34 -9.26
CA LEU A 233 -3.41 7.09 -10.53
C LEU A 233 -4.69 6.74 -11.31
N ALA A 234 -5.01 5.45 -11.45
CA ALA A 234 -6.17 4.99 -12.21
C ALA A 234 -7.48 5.46 -11.55
N VAL A 235 -7.60 5.31 -10.24
CA VAL A 235 -8.75 5.79 -9.46
C VAL A 235 -8.86 7.32 -9.55
N GLY A 236 -7.74 8.03 -9.39
CA GLY A 236 -7.69 9.49 -9.51
C GLY A 236 -8.20 9.98 -10.86
N TRP A 237 -7.72 9.40 -11.97
CA TRP A 237 -8.18 9.74 -13.31
C TRP A 237 -9.66 9.39 -13.54
N CYS A 238 -10.10 8.22 -13.09
CA CYS A 238 -11.50 7.81 -13.18
C CYS A 238 -12.42 8.83 -12.48
N LEU A 239 -12.06 9.27 -11.27
CA LEU A 239 -12.83 10.26 -10.52
C LEU A 239 -12.74 11.67 -11.14
N LEU A 240 -11.58 12.11 -11.61
CA LEU A 240 -11.43 13.42 -12.25
C LEU A 240 -12.28 13.55 -13.51
N LEU A 241 -12.16 12.57 -14.41
CA LEU A 241 -12.92 12.51 -15.67
C LEU A 241 -14.40 12.13 -15.45
N GLY A 242 -14.73 11.57 -14.27
CA GLY A 242 -16.05 11.01 -13.98
C GLY A 242 -16.37 9.79 -14.83
N LEU A 243 -15.39 8.90 -15.02
CA LEU A 243 -15.46 7.64 -15.75
C LEU A 243 -15.45 6.47 -14.76
N PHE A 244 -16.43 5.58 -14.85
CA PHE A 244 -16.66 4.47 -13.91
C PHE A 244 -16.67 4.91 -12.44
N THR A 245 -17.26 6.08 -12.18
CA THR A 245 -17.22 6.77 -10.88
C THR A 245 -17.67 5.87 -9.73
N PRO A 246 -18.77 5.09 -9.83
CA PRO A 246 -19.19 4.24 -8.72
C PRO A 246 -18.18 3.14 -8.39
N VAL A 247 -17.56 2.54 -9.41
CA VAL A 247 -16.58 1.47 -9.22
C VAL A 247 -15.28 2.03 -8.66
N ALA A 248 -14.78 3.14 -9.23
CA ALA A 248 -13.57 3.81 -8.76
C ALA A 248 -13.74 4.30 -7.30
N ALA A 249 -14.90 4.88 -6.97
CA ALA A 249 -15.19 5.33 -5.61
C ALA A 249 -15.35 4.17 -4.61
N LEU A 250 -15.94 3.03 -5.01
CA LEU A 250 -15.97 1.84 -4.14
C LEU A 250 -14.57 1.26 -3.90
N ALA A 251 -13.73 1.23 -4.94
CA ALA A 251 -12.35 0.78 -4.81
C ALA A 251 -11.55 1.69 -3.87
N ALA A 252 -11.66 3.02 -4.05
CA ALA A 252 -11.08 4.02 -3.14
C ALA A 252 -11.57 3.85 -1.70
N ALA A 253 -12.89 3.65 -1.51
CA ALA A 253 -13.48 3.43 -0.19
C ALA A 253 -12.95 2.16 0.47
N GLY A 254 -12.81 1.06 -0.28
CA GLY A 254 -12.24 -0.20 0.23
C GLY A 254 -10.78 -0.04 0.64
N PHE A 255 -9.98 0.62 -0.19
CA PHE A 255 -8.58 0.92 0.11
C PHE A 255 -8.43 1.77 1.38
N LEU A 256 -9.07 2.94 1.44
CA LEU A 256 -9.02 3.83 2.60
C LEU A 256 -9.61 3.18 3.87
N GLY A 257 -10.67 2.39 3.71
CA GLY A 257 -11.27 1.61 4.78
C GLY A 257 -10.29 0.59 5.37
N SER A 258 -9.52 -0.11 4.54
CA SER A 258 -8.49 -1.04 5.02
C SER A 258 -7.38 -0.32 5.80
N VAL A 259 -6.94 0.86 5.34
CA VAL A 259 -5.94 1.70 6.05
C VAL A 259 -6.49 2.19 7.39
N PHE A 260 -7.77 2.53 7.46
CA PHE A 260 -8.40 2.87 8.73
C PHE A 260 -8.46 1.66 9.69
N LEU A 261 -8.86 0.49 9.18
CA LEU A 261 -9.00 -0.73 9.98
C LEU A 261 -7.66 -1.25 10.51
N SER A 262 -6.55 -1.03 9.79
CA SER A 262 -5.22 -1.43 10.27
C SER A 262 -4.75 -0.63 11.48
N GLN A 263 -5.41 0.49 11.79
CA GLN A 263 -5.07 1.40 12.90
C GLN A 263 -6.23 1.51 13.90
N TYR A 264 -7.05 0.46 14.07
CA TYR A 264 -8.22 0.49 14.95
C TYR A 264 -7.87 0.09 16.41
N PRO A 265 -8.38 0.78 17.45
CA PRO A 265 -9.13 2.04 17.39
C PRO A 265 -8.24 3.22 16.99
N PRO A 266 -8.77 4.20 16.23
CA PRO A 266 -7.98 5.31 15.71
C PRO A 266 -7.43 6.19 16.84
N GLY A 267 -6.12 6.41 16.84
CA GLY A 267 -5.49 7.42 17.69
C GLY A 267 -5.90 8.85 17.32
N THR A 268 -5.78 9.78 18.27
CA THR A 268 -5.99 11.22 18.02
C THR A 268 -4.68 11.93 17.69
N GLY A 269 -4.69 12.88 16.75
CA GLY A 269 -3.53 13.69 16.41
C GLY A 269 -3.28 13.77 14.89
N PRO A 270 -2.16 14.39 14.47
CA PRO A 270 -1.83 14.57 13.04
C PRO A 270 -1.67 13.27 12.25
N THR A 271 -1.35 12.17 12.93
CA THR A 271 -1.21 10.81 12.36
C THR A 271 -2.47 9.97 12.48
N SER A 272 -3.61 10.57 12.80
CA SER A 272 -4.87 9.87 12.99
C SER A 272 -5.40 9.27 11.69
N SER A 273 -5.85 8.01 11.74
CA SER A 273 -6.52 7.35 10.62
C SER A 273 -7.94 7.87 10.35
N ASN A 274 -8.44 8.83 11.15
CA ASN A 274 -9.76 9.43 10.98
C ASN A 274 -9.92 10.18 9.64
N TYR A 275 -8.83 10.73 9.08
CA TYR A 275 -8.90 11.38 7.77
C TYR A 275 -9.26 10.38 6.66
N GLN A 276 -8.68 9.19 6.70
CA GLN A 276 -8.96 8.09 5.79
C GLN A 276 -10.40 7.59 5.97
N LEU A 277 -10.92 7.55 7.19
CA LEU A 277 -12.32 7.21 7.43
C LEU A 277 -13.28 8.25 6.82
N ILE A 278 -13.02 9.54 7.01
CA ILE A 278 -13.86 10.62 6.45
C ILE A 278 -13.86 10.54 4.92
N GLU A 279 -12.68 10.37 4.32
CA GLU A 279 -12.55 10.26 2.87
C GLU A 279 -13.17 8.95 2.34
N CYS A 280 -13.07 7.85 3.07
CA CYS A 280 -13.78 6.59 2.78
C CYS A 280 -15.29 6.81 2.74
N MET A 281 -15.88 7.48 3.75
CA MET A 281 -17.30 7.79 3.77
C MET A 281 -17.70 8.71 2.61
N ALA A 282 -16.86 9.68 2.26
CA ALA A 282 -17.08 10.55 1.11
C ALA A 282 -17.06 9.76 -0.21
N CYS A 283 -16.16 8.78 -0.35
CA CYS A 283 -16.13 7.87 -1.49
C CYS A 283 -17.42 7.03 -1.58
N LEU A 284 -17.96 6.53 -0.46
CA LEU A 284 -19.25 5.83 -0.44
C LEU A 284 -20.42 6.73 -0.86
N VAL A 285 -20.39 8.02 -0.50
CA VAL A 285 -21.36 9.01 -1.00
C VAL A 285 -21.24 9.17 -2.52
N LEU A 286 -20.03 9.29 -3.07
CA LEU A 286 -19.82 9.37 -4.52
C LEU A 286 -20.29 8.10 -5.24
N ALA A 287 -20.03 6.93 -4.65
CA ALA A 287 -20.44 5.64 -5.20
C ALA A 287 -21.95 5.49 -5.28
N SER A 288 -22.66 5.87 -4.21
CA SER A 288 -24.11 5.72 -4.09
C SER A 288 -24.91 6.78 -4.88
N THR A 289 -24.35 7.97 -5.06
CA THR A 289 -25.06 9.09 -5.72
C THR A 289 -24.93 9.10 -7.24
N GLY A 290 -24.03 8.30 -7.81
CA GLY A 290 -23.79 8.29 -9.26
C GLY A 290 -23.24 9.61 -9.79
N ALA A 291 -22.35 10.25 -9.00
CA ALA A 291 -21.82 11.58 -9.26
C ALA A 291 -21.16 11.75 -10.65
N GLY A 292 -20.69 10.65 -11.27
CA GLY A 292 -20.16 10.64 -12.64
C GLY A 292 -21.14 11.10 -13.71
N ARG A 293 -22.46 10.98 -13.47
CA ARG A 293 -23.49 11.46 -14.42
C ARG A 293 -23.56 12.99 -14.47
N PHE A 294 -23.00 13.67 -13.49
CA PHE A 294 -22.96 15.12 -13.41
C PHE A 294 -21.55 15.59 -13.78
N ALA A 295 -21.41 16.33 -14.89
CA ALA A 295 -20.12 16.82 -15.39
C ALA A 295 -19.02 15.74 -15.44
N GLY A 296 -19.35 14.54 -15.94
CA GLY A 296 -18.43 13.40 -16.08
C GLY A 296 -18.77 12.52 -17.28
N LEU A 297 -17.83 11.66 -17.66
CA LEU A 297 -17.95 10.78 -18.83
C LEU A 297 -19.00 9.66 -18.67
N ASP A 298 -19.34 9.28 -17.44
CA ASP A 298 -20.41 8.32 -17.14
C ASP A 298 -21.77 8.78 -17.67
N PHE A 299 -21.96 10.09 -17.87
CA PHE A 299 -23.13 10.63 -18.55
C PHE A 299 -23.32 10.01 -19.95
N PHE A 300 -22.26 9.93 -20.75
CA PHE A 300 -22.30 9.38 -22.10
C PHE A 300 -22.53 7.87 -22.08
N ILE A 301 -21.85 7.13 -21.20
CA ILE A 301 -22.03 5.68 -21.03
C ILE A 301 -23.50 5.37 -20.70
N HIS A 302 -24.06 6.12 -19.75
CA HIS A 302 -25.45 5.96 -19.36
C HIS A 302 -26.42 6.30 -20.51
N LEU A 303 -26.12 7.32 -21.32
CA LEU A 303 -26.91 7.65 -22.52
C LEU A 303 -26.89 6.52 -23.55
N PHE A 304 -25.73 5.94 -23.84
CA PHE A 304 -25.60 4.82 -24.77
C PHE A 304 -26.34 3.58 -24.30
N ILE A 305 -26.21 3.21 -23.01
CA ILE A 305 -26.91 2.07 -22.43
C ILE A 305 -28.42 2.28 -22.51
N ARG A 306 -28.92 3.46 -22.11
CA ARG A 306 -30.36 3.78 -22.18
C ARG A 306 -30.90 3.67 -23.60
N ARG A 307 -30.17 4.19 -24.59
CA ARG A 307 -30.57 4.11 -25.99
C ARG A 307 -30.63 2.65 -26.47
N SER A 308 -29.65 1.83 -26.12
CA SER A 308 -29.60 0.41 -26.49
C SER A 308 -30.77 -0.39 -25.89
N VAL A 309 -31.05 -0.17 -24.61
CA VAL A 309 -32.18 -0.80 -23.90
C VAL A 309 -33.52 -0.37 -24.50
N ALA A 310 -33.69 0.93 -24.79
CA ALA A 310 -34.91 1.43 -25.41
C ALA A 310 -35.14 0.85 -26.81
N LYS A 311 -34.08 0.69 -27.61
CA LYS A 311 -34.18 0.06 -28.94
C LYS A 311 -34.61 -1.42 -28.84
N HIS A 312 -33.99 -2.19 -27.95
CA HIS A 312 -34.37 -3.59 -27.72
C HIS A 312 -35.81 -3.76 -27.22
N ALA A 313 -36.33 -2.79 -26.46
CA ALA A 313 -37.71 -2.82 -26.00
C ALA A 313 -38.72 -2.49 -27.11
N ALA A 314 -38.32 -1.71 -28.11
CA ALA A 314 -39.15 -1.39 -29.28
C ALA A 314 -39.15 -2.51 -30.34
N ASP A 315 -38.10 -3.33 -30.36
CA ASP A 315 -37.95 -4.47 -31.29
C ASP A 315 -38.63 -5.76 -30.77
N LYS A 316 -39.20 -5.75 -29.55
CA LYS A 316 -39.98 -6.85 -28.93
C LYS A 316 -41.48 -6.55 -28.97
#